data_AF-A0A521H031-F1
#
_entry.id   AF-A0A521H031-F1
#
_cell.length_a   1.000
_cell.length_b   1.000
_cell.length_c   1.000
_cell.angle_alpha   90.00
_cell.angle_beta   90.00
_cell.angle_gamma   90.00
#
_symmetry.space_group_name_H-M   'P 1'
#
loop_
_entity.id
_entity.type
_entity.pdbx_description
1 polymer ?
#
loop_
_entity_poly.entity_id
_entity_poly.type
_entity_poly.pdbx_seq_one_letter_code
_entity_poly.pdbx_strand_id
1 'polypeptide(L)' 'MVAYQVIVESFQATVPSTVLSMTVPPEFVGSLAPGKHQFEVLAIEESGNQTLTEGYFTL' A
#
# COMPACT_ATOMS: atom_id res chain seq x y z
N MET A 1 -3.87 23.26 16.00
CA MET A 1 -4.11 22.67 14.67
C MET A 1 -4.66 21.29 14.91
N VAL A 2 -5.83 20.96 14.37
CA VAL A 2 -6.39 19.61 14.49
C VAL A 2 -6.39 19.00 13.09
N ALA A 3 -5.88 17.78 12.97
CA ALA A 3 -5.87 17.02 11.73
C ALA A 3 -6.80 15.82 11.89
N TYR A 4 -7.53 15.50 10.84
CA TYR A 4 -8.43 14.34 10.78
C TYR A 4 -8.04 13.52 9.57
N GLN A 5 -7.80 12.22 9.77
CA GLN A 5 -7.65 11.25 8.70
C GLN A 5 -8.74 10.20 8.89
N VAL A 6 -9.62 10.08 7.90
CA VAL A 6 -10.70 9.10 7.88
C VAL A 6 -10.28 8.01 6.92
N ILE A 7 -10.02 6.82 7.43
CA ILE A 7 -9.64 5.65 6.65
C ILE A 7 -10.89 4.77 6.51
N VAL A 8 -11.29 4.51 5.26
CA VAL A 8 -12.40 3.61 4.93
C VAL A 8 -11.82 2.58 3.95
N GLU A 9 -12.03 1.29 4.22
CA GLU A 9 -11.59 0.17 3.37
C GLU A 9 -10.06 -0.02 3.26
N SER A 10 -9.56 -0.35 2.06
CA SER A 10 -8.18 -0.71 1.76
C SER A 10 -7.29 0.52 1.49
N PHE A 11 -5.98 0.39 1.75
CA PHE A 11 -5.00 1.39 1.34
C PHE A 11 -4.54 1.11 -0.09
N GLN A 12 -4.77 2.05 -1.00
CA GLN A 12 -4.29 1.99 -2.38
C GLN A 12 -3.54 3.28 -2.74
N ALA A 13 -2.40 3.14 -3.39
CA ALA A 13 -1.58 4.27 -3.83
C ALA A 13 -1.00 4.01 -5.23
N THR A 14 -1.06 5.03 -6.09
CA THR A 14 -0.37 5.05 -7.39
C THR A 14 0.90 5.87 -7.26
N VAL A 15 2.04 5.28 -7.63
CA VAL A 15 3.35 5.94 -7.58
C VAL A 15 4.05 5.91 -8.94
N PRO A 16 4.97 6.85 -9.21
CA PRO A 16 5.85 6.77 -10.37
C PRO A 16 6.65 5.46 -10.37
N SER A 17 7.00 4.97 -11.57
CA SER A 17 7.78 3.74 -11.76
C SER A 17 9.20 3.80 -11.15
N THR A 18 9.69 4.99 -10.80
CA THR A 18 10.98 5.19 -10.14
C THR A 18 10.93 4.94 -8.63
N VAL A 19 9.75 4.76 -8.04
CA VAL A 19 9.59 4.51 -6.61
C VAL A 19 9.84 3.04 -6.31
N LEU A 20 10.91 2.76 -5.57
CA LEU A 20 11.28 1.40 -5.15
C LEU A 20 10.90 1.08 -3.69
N SER A 21 10.46 2.09 -2.93
CA SER A 21 10.02 1.94 -1.55
C SER A 21 8.92 2.94 -1.21
N MET A 22 7.99 2.54 -0.35
CA MET A 22 6.89 3.37 0.13
C MET A 22 6.69 3.09 1.62
N THR A 23 6.41 4.14 2.39
CA THR A 23 5.94 4.00 3.77
C THR A 23 4.42 4.06 3.78
N VAL A 24 3.79 3.03 4.35
CA VAL A 24 2.35 3.01 4.58
C VAL A 24 2.03 3.96 5.74
N PRO A 25 0.95 4.76 5.66
CA PRO A 25 0.58 5.68 6.73
C PRO A 25 0.49 4.97 8.10
N PRO A 26 1.11 5.52 9.15
CA PRO A 26 1.14 4.86 10.47
C PRO A 26 -0.26 4.67 11.06
N GLU A 27 -1.23 5.51 10.72
CA GLU A 27 -2.63 5.40 11.13
C GLU A 27 -3.31 4.18 10.50
N PHE A 28 -2.98 3.87 9.24
CA PHE A 28 -3.47 2.66 8.58
C PHE A 28 -2.87 1.43 9.26
N VAL A 29 -1.55 1.44 9.46
CA VAL A 29 -0.85 0.34 10.15
C VAL A 29 -1.39 0.13 11.58
N GLY A 30 -1.62 1.20 12.33
CA GLY A 30 -2.16 1.15 13.69
C GLY A 30 -3.62 0.67 13.77
N SER A 31 -4.35 0.67 12.66
CA SER A 31 -5.71 0.12 12.58
C SER A 31 -5.75 -1.39 12.33
N LEU A 32 -4.64 -1.99 11.92
CA LEU A 32 -4.55 -3.41 11.61
C LEU A 32 -4.39 -4.25 12.87
N ALA A 33 -4.99 -5.45 12.87
CA ALA A 33 -4.76 -6.43 13.93
C ALA A 33 -3.29 -6.92 13.90
N PRO A 34 -2.73 -7.36 15.03
CA PRO A 34 -1.42 -8.01 15.04
C PRO A 34 -1.37 -9.23 14.11
N GLY A 35 -0.23 -9.46 13.45
CA GLY A 35 -0.03 -10.62 12.58
C GLY A 35 0.41 -10.30 11.15
N LYS A 36 0.25 -11.30 10.27
CA LYS A 36 0.72 -11.27 8.88
C LYS A 36 -0.34 -10.65 7.96
N HIS A 37 0.05 -9.62 7.23
CA HIS A 37 -0.80 -8.89 6.29
C HIS A 37 -0.25 -9.01 4.89
N GLN A 38 -1.13 -9.31 3.92
CA GLN A 38 -0.78 -9.41 2.51
C GLN A 38 -0.86 -8.02 1.85
N PHE A 39 0.03 -7.77 0.90
CA PHE A 39 -0.07 -6.64 -0.01
C PHE A 39 0.21 -7.08 -1.45
N GLU A 40 -0.28 -6.31 -2.40
CA GLU A 40 -0.09 -6.55 -3.82
C GLU A 40 0.49 -5.29 -4.48
N VAL A 41 1.38 -5.51 -5.46
CA VAL A 41 1.96 -4.46 -6.30
C VAL A 41 1.59 -4.78 -7.74
N LEU A 42 0.81 -3.89 -8.35
CA LEU A 42 0.47 -3.95 -9.77
C LEU A 42 1.42 -3.03 -10.55
N ALA A 43 2.31 -3.61 -11.34
CA ALA A 43 3.11 -2.89 -12.32
C ALA A 43 2.37 -2.85 -13.66
N ILE A 44 2.24 -1.65 -14.24
CA ILE A 44 1.63 -1.43 -15.56
C ILE A 44 2.70 -0.80 -16.45
N GLU A 45 3.08 -1.51 -17.52
CA GLU A 45 4.07 -1.05 -18.50
C GLU A 45 3.45 -0.04 -19.49
N GLU A 46 4.29 0.71 -20.21
CA GLU A 46 3.84 1.64 -21.27
C GLU A 46 3.06 0.92 -22.38
N SER A 47 3.39 -0.35 -22.63
CA SER A 47 2.67 -1.24 -23.57
C SER A 47 1.25 -1.60 -23.11
N GLY A 48 0.91 -1.33 -21.85
CA GLY A 48 -0.34 -1.75 -21.20
C GLY A 48 -0.25 -3.12 -20.54
N ASN A 49 0.89 -3.82 -20.62
CA ASN A 49 1.08 -5.09 -19.93
C ASN A 49 1.04 -4.90 -18.42
N GLN A 50 0.43 -5.86 -17.72
CA GLN A 50 0.27 -5.82 -16.27
C GLN A 50 0.96 -7.02 -15.62
N THR A 51 1.73 -6.76 -14.57
CA THR A 51 2.33 -7.79 -13.72
C THR A 51 1.93 -7.55 -12.28
N LEU A 52 1.34 -8.57 -11.66
CA LEU A 52 0.98 -8.55 -10.24
C LEU A 52 2.04 -9.28 -9.43
N THR A 53 2.51 -8.68 -8.35
CA THR A 53 3.40 -9.32 -7.39
C THR A 53 2.85 -9.17 -5.99
N GLU A 54 2.82 -10.26 -5.24
CA GLU A 54 2.31 -10.30 -3.87
C GLU A 54 3.46 -10.34 -2.86
N GLY A 55 3.22 -9.74 -1.70
CA GLY A 55 4.14 -9.76 -0.58
C GLY A 55 3.39 -9.78 0.75
N TYR A 56 4.17 -9.87 1.84
CA TYR A 56 3.61 -9.83 3.19
C TYR A 56 4.46 -8.98 4.11
N PHE A 57 3.81 -8.34 5.07
CA PHE A 57 4.48 -7.74 6.24
C PHE A 57 3.84 -8.27 7.52
N THR A 58 4.57 -8.19 8.62
CA THR A 58 4.09 -8.62 9.94
C THR A 58 4.12 -7.44 10.90
N LEU A 59 3.04 -7.29 11.68
CA LEU A 59 2.92 -6.32 12.78
C LEU A 59 3.08 -7.01 14.13
#